data_AF-A0A5E4A781-F1
#
_entry.id   AF-A0A5E4A781-F1
#
_cell.length_a   1.000
_cell.length_b   1.000
_cell.length_c   1.000
_cell.angle_alpha   90.00
_cell.angle_beta   90.00
_cell.angle_gamma   90.00
#
_symmetry.space_group_name_H-M   'P 1'
#
loop_
_entity.id
_entity.type
_entity.pdbx_description
1 polymer ?
#
loop_
_entity_poly.entity_id
_entity_poly.type
_entity_poly.pdbx_seq_one_letter_code
_entity_poly.pdbx_strand_id
1 'polypeptide(L)'
;MRETERANGRQRLRSEANEKGEPTGRQEHPVMDKNELVQKAKLAEQAERYDDMAACMKSVTEQGAELSNEERNLLSAAYKNVVGANKACFLAKTAFDETIAELDTLSEESYKDSMIIMQLLRDNLTLWTSDTQGDEAEAGEGGEN
;
A
#
# COMPACT_ATOMS: atom_id res chain seq x y z
N MET A 1 75.73 -19.96 -24.19
CA MET A 1 75.21 -20.39 -22.87
C MET A 1 74.11 -19.41 -22.53
N ARG A 2 72.83 -19.79 -22.68
CA ARG A 2 72.03 -20.54 -21.68
C ARG A 2 71.99 -19.73 -20.38
N GLU A 3 70.94 -18.94 -20.19
CA GLU A 3 69.65 -19.32 -19.55
C GLU A 3 69.67 -18.89 -18.09
N THR A 4 68.47 -18.53 -17.57
CA THR A 4 68.17 -18.11 -16.18
C THR A 4 68.62 -16.66 -15.88
N GLU A 5 67.80 -15.67 -15.51
CA GLU A 5 66.56 -15.65 -14.72
C GLU A 5 65.70 -14.42 -15.11
N ARG A 6 65.17 -14.39 -16.34
CA ARG A 6 64.01 -13.53 -16.70
C ARG A 6 62.74 -14.15 -16.12
N ALA A 7 62.56 -14.13 -14.80
CA ALA A 7 61.34 -14.71 -14.20
C ALA A 7 60.90 -14.10 -12.86
N ASN A 8 61.38 -12.91 -12.46
CA ASN A 8 61.07 -12.35 -11.13
C ASN A 8 60.48 -10.91 -11.13
N GLY A 9 59.86 -10.48 -12.24
CA GLY A 9 59.35 -9.09 -12.37
C GLY A 9 57.87 -8.94 -12.72
N ARG A 10 57.13 -10.03 -12.98
CA ARG A 10 55.74 -9.95 -13.46
C ARG A 10 54.72 -10.81 -12.70
N GLN A 11 55.11 -11.40 -11.58
CA GLN A 11 54.24 -12.23 -10.74
C GLN A 11 53.82 -11.56 -9.41
N ARG A 12 53.90 -10.22 -9.32
CA ARG A 12 53.49 -9.44 -8.14
C ARG A 12 52.32 -8.48 -8.34
N LEU A 13 51.64 -8.51 -9.49
CA LEU A 13 50.48 -7.66 -9.77
C LEU A 13 49.26 -8.43 -10.32
N ARG A 14 49.22 -9.74 -10.10
CA ARG A 14 48.05 -10.58 -10.43
C ARG A 14 47.81 -11.66 -9.36
N SER A 15 48.09 -11.35 -8.10
CA SER A 15 47.42 -12.05 -6.99
C SER A 15 46.20 -11.24 -6.65
N GLU A 16 45.07 -11.78 -7.11
CA GLU A 16 43.86 -11.86 -6.29
C GLU A 16 43.35 -10.52 -5.76
N ALA A 17 43.00 -9.67 -6.71
CA ALA A 17 41.76 -8.93 -6.62
C ALA A 17 40.57 -9.92 -6.56
N ASN A 18 40.33 -10.57 -5.41
CA ASN A 18 39.02 -11.17 -5.06
C ASN A 18 38.97 -11.70 -3.60
N GLU A 19 39.19 -10.86 -2.60
CA GLU A 19 38.87 -11.21 -1.20
C GLU A 19 38.24 -10.03 -0.44
N LYS A 20 37.42 -9.23 -1.12
CA LYS A 20 36.33 -8.55 -0.43
C LYS A 20 35.08 -9.39 -0.66
N GLY A 21 34.92 -10.39 0.18
CA GLY A 21 33.58 -10.82 0.56
C GLY A 21 32.92 -9.63 1.23
N GLU A 22 32.39 -8.70 0.42
CA GLU A 22 31.31 -7.87 0.87
C GLU A 22 30.23 -8.85 1.31
N PRO A 23 29.79 -8.85 2.58
CA PRO A 23 28.48 -9.37 2.86
C PRO A 23 27.58 -8.38 2.14
N THR A 24 27.24 -8.65 0.88
CA THR A 24 25.97 -8.19 0.35
C THR A 24 24.97 -8.85 1.28
N GLY A 25 24.65 -8.15 2.37
CA GLY A 25 23.46 -8.35 3.14
C GLY A 25 22.34 -8.13 2.14
N ARG A 26 22.04 -9.18 1.37
CA ARG A 26 20.68 -9.41 0.95
C ARG A 26 19.94 -9.39 2.27
N GLN A 27 19.31 -8.27 2.55
CA GLN A 27 18.11 -8.30 3.36
C GLN A 27 17.18 -9.22 2.57
N GLU A 28 17.29 -10.52 2.82
CA GLU A 28 16.21 -11.44 2.53
C GLU A 28 15.10 -10.95 3.46
N HIS A 29 14.31 -9.99 2.95
CA HIS A 29 13.02 -9.71 3.54
C HIS A 29 12.31 -11.06 3.56
N PRO A 30 11.97 -11.60 4.75
CA PRO A 30 11.37 -12.91 4.84
C PRO A 30 10.13 -12.90 3.94
N VAL A 31 10.01 -13.90 3.08
CA VAL A 31 8.75 -14.16 2.38
C VAL A 31 7.71 -14.30 3.48
N MET A 32 6.79 -13.33 3.56
CA MET A 32 5.83 -13.24 4.65
C MET A 32 4.97 -14.50 4.66
N ASP A 33 5.07 -15.28 5.73
CA ASP A 33 4.35 -16.54 5.82
C ASP A 33 2.84 -16.29 5.87
N LYS A 34 2.06 -17.25 5.36
CA LYS A 34 0.58 -17.18 5.34
C LYS A 34 -0.01 -16.68 6.66
N ASN A 35 0.51 -17.21 7.77
CA ASN A 35 0.03 -16.88 9.11
C ASN A 35 0.31 -15.41 9.47
N GLU A 36 1.46 -14.86 9.09
CA GLU A 36 1.81 -13.46 9.35
C GLU A 36 0.88 -12.51 8.58
N LEU A 37 0.58 -12.83 7.31
CA LEU A 37 -0.38 -12.05 6.51
C LEU A 37 -1.78 -12.08 7.12
N VAL A 38 -2.22 -13.23 7.63
CA VAL A 38 -3.52 -13.34 8.32
C VAL A 38 -3.52 -12.53 9.62
N GLN A 39 -2.43 -12.52 10.39
CA GLN A 39 -2.32 -11.66 11.58
C GLN A 39 -2.37 -10.18 11.21
N LYS A 40 -1.66 -9.76 10.16
CA LYS A 40 -1.72 -8.38 9.65
C LYS A 40 -3.14 -8.00 9.21
N ALA A 41 -3.84 -8.88 8.50
CA ALA A 41 -5.23 -8.64 8.12
C ALA A 41 -6.15 -8.43 9.34
N LYS A 42 -5.95 -9.19 10.42
CA LYS A 42 -6.70 -9.03 11.67
C LYS A 42 -6.39 -7.73 12.40
N LEU A 43 -5.15 -7.25 12.33
CA LEU A 43 -4.78 -5.94 12.87
C LEU A 43 -5.39 -4.81 12.03
N ALA A 44 -5.34 -4.93 10.70
CA ALA A 44 -5.97 -3.99 9.79
C ALA A 44 -7.50 -3.93 9.99
N GLU A 45 -8.16 -5.07 10.24
CA GLU A 45 -9.59 -5.12 10.60
C GLU A 45 -9.89 -4.34 11.88
N GLN A 46 -9.09 -4.52 12.94
CA GLN A 46 -9.24 -3.79 14.20
C GLN A 46 -8.99 -2.28 14.05
N ALA A 47 -8.16 -1.90 13.07
CA ALA A 47 -7.88 -0.52 12.73
C ALA A 47 -8.85 0.06 11.69
N GLU A 48 -9.85 -0.71 11.24
CA GLU A 48 -10.80 -0.34 10.18
C GLU A 48 -10.13 0.02 8.83
N ARG A 49 -8.90 -0.45 8.62
CA ARG A 49 -8.12 -0.26 7.39
C ARG A 49 -8.38 -1.40 6.41
N TYR A 50 -9.56 -1.38 5.82
CA TYR A 50 -10.05 -2.49 5.00
C TYR A 50 -9.31 -2.69 3.67
N ASP A 51 -8.68 -1.65 3.12
CA ASP A 51 -7.83 -1.76 1.93
C ASP A 51 -6.56 -2.59 2.22
N ASP A 52 -5.89 -2.35 3.35
CA ASP A 52 -4.74 -3.15 3.77
C ASP A 52 -5.14 -4.58 4.12
N MET A 53 -6.29 -4.73 4.78
CA MET A 53 -6.88 -6.04 5.04
C MET A 53 -7.10 -6.80 3.73
N ALA A 54 -7.66 -6.15 2.70
CA ALA A 54 -7.88 -6.74 1.39
C ALA A 54 -6.55 -7.10 0.70
N ALA A 55 -5.54 -6.24 0.75
CA ALA A 55 -4.21 -6.50 0.19
C ALA A 55 -3.52 -7.70 0.86
N CYS A 56 -3.57 -7.77 2.19
CA CYS A 56 -3.03 -8.91 2.96
C CYS A 56 -3.76 -10.21 2.60
N MET A 57 -5.10 -10.19 2.65
CA MET A 57 -5.91 -11.37 2.37
C MET A 57 -5.82 -11.82 0.91
N LYS A 58 -5.61 -10.90 -0.04
CA LYS A 58 -5.31 -11.23 -1.44
C LYS A 58 -3.98 -11.98 -1.54
N SER A 59 -2.94 -11.49 -0.88
CA SER A 59 -1.62 -12.14 -0.83
C SER A 59 -1.71 -13.55 -0.24
N VAL A 60 -2.56 -13.77 0.76
CA VAL A 60 -2.85 -15.11 1.32
C VAL A 60 -3.42 -16.06 0.26
N THR A 61 -4.29 -15.56 -0.63
CA THR A 61 -4.89 -16.39 -1.70
C THR A 61 -3.90 -16.73 -2.81
N GLU A 62 -2.94 -15.85 -3.09
CA GLU A 62 -1.90 -16.03 -4.11
C GLU A 62 -0.86 -17.09 -3.73
N GLN A 63 -0.75 -17.45 -2.43
CA GLN A 63 0.10 -18.55 -1.97
C GLN A 63 -0.43 -19.95 -2.37
N GLY A 64 -1.62 -20.05 -2.97
CA GLY A 64 -2.15 -21.28 -3.56
C GLY A 64 -2.60 -22.36 -2.57
N ALA A 65 -2.54 -22.07 -1.27
CA ALA A 65 -3.08 -22.95 -0.23
C ALA A 65 -4.59 -22.76 -0.06
N GLU A 66 -5.31 -23.84 0.26
CA GLU A 66 -6.74 -23.77 0.56
C GLU A 66 -7.00 -22.84 1.76
N LEU A 67 -8.06 -22.02 1.64
CA LEU A 67 -8.43 -21.07 2.67
C LEU A 67 -9.33 -21.73 3.72
N SER A 68 -8.97 -21.54 4.99
CA SER A 68 -9.85 -21.86 6.11
C SER A 68 -11.13 -21.03 6.07
N ASN A 69 -12.14 -21.45 6.83
CA ASN A 69 -13.40 -20.70 6.93
C ASN A 69 -13.17 -19.27 7.44
N GLU A 70 -12.28 -19.12 8.42
CA GLU A 70 -11.91 -17.83 9.00
C GLU A 70 -11.25 -16.91 7.95
N GLU A 71 -10.27 -17.42 7.20
CA GLU A 71 -9.60 -16.66 6.14
C GLU A 71 -10.57 -16.21 5.05
N ARG A 72 -11.52 -17.07 4.66
CA ARG A 72 -12.58 -16.70 3.70
C ARG A 72 -13.50 -15.60 4.24
N ASN A 73 -13.85 -15.68 5.53
CA ASN A 73 -14.66 -14.65 6.17
C ASN A 73 -13.93 -13.30 6.20
N LEU A 74 -12.65 -13.29 6.56
CA LEU A 74 -11.82 -12.08 6.56
C LEU A 74 -11.74 -11.47 5.16
N LEU A 75 -11.48 -12.28 4.13
CA LEU A 75 -11.43 -11.82 2.74
C LEU A 75 -12.78 -11.22 2.30
N SER A 76 -13.89 -11.87 2.65
CA SER A 76 -15.24 -11.36 2.34
C SER A 76 -15.53 -10.05 3.08
N ALA A 77 -15.13 -9.94 4.35
CA ALA A 77 -15.34 -8.74 5.15
C ALA A 77 -14.56 -7.56 4.57
N ALA A 78 -13.29 -7.77 4.22
CA ALA A 78 -12.43 -6.76 3.60
C ALA A 78 -13.09 -6.17 2.34
N TYR A 79 -13.42 -7.01 1.35
CA TYR A 79 -14.01 -6.53 0.10
C TYR A 79 -15.40 -5.91 0.29
N LYS A 80 -16.23 -6.43 1.20
CA LYS A 80 -17.55 -5.83 1.49
C LYS A 80 -17.39 -4.38 1.97
N ASN A 81 -16.44 -4.12 2.87
CA ASN A 81 -16.24 -2.79 3.43
C ASN A 81 -15.55 -1.85 2.43
N VAL A 82 -14.53 -2.31 1.69
CA VAL A 82 -13.89 -1.52 0.63
C VAL A 82 -14.89 -1.10 -0.45
N VAL A 83 -15.70 -2.04 -0.95
CA VAL A 83 -16.74 -1.72 -1.97
C VAL A 83 -17.82 -0.82 -1.39
N GLY A 84 -18.21 -1.03 -0.13
CA GLY A 84 -19.18 -0.18 0.56
C GLY A 84 -18.71 1.27 0.66
N ALA A 85 -17.48 1.49 1.11
CA ALA A 85 -16.86 2.81 1.21
C ALA A 85 -16.76 3.49 -0.17
N ASN A 86 -16.29 2.77 -1.18
CA ASN A 86 -16.19 3.28 -2.56
C ASN A 86 -17.55 3.67 -3.13
N LYS A 87 -18.60 2.87 -2.89
CA LYS A 87 -19.96 3.18 -3.33
C LYS A 87 -20.52 4.41 -2.60
N ALA A 88 -20.27 4.54 -1.30
CA ALA A 88 -20.68 5.71 -0.53
C ALA A 88 -20.00 6.98 -1.07
N CYS A 89 -18.70 6.94 -1.32
CA CYS A 89 -17.95 8.06 -1.92
C CYS A 89 -18.48 8.42 -3.31
N PHE A 90 -18.74 7.43 -4.15
CA PHE A 90 -19.30 7.65 -5.49
C PHE A 90 -20.67 8.34 -5.42
N LEU A 91 -21.57 7.87 -4.55
CA LEU A 91 -22.90 8.46 -4.38
C LEU A 91 -22.83 9.88 -3.83
N ALA A 92 -21.98 10.13 -2.83
CA ALA A 92 -21.78 11.46 -2.28
C ALA A 92 -21.23 12.45 -3.32
N LYS A 93 -20.26 12.01 -4.13
CA LYS A 93 -19.73 12.82 -5.24
C LYS A 93 -20.80 13.11 -6.29
N THR A 94 -21.58 12.09 -6.67
CA THR A 94 -22.67 12.26 -7.64
C THR A 94 -23.70 13.27 -7.14
N ALA A 95 -24.16 13.13 -5.89
CA ALA A 95 -25.11 14.06 -5.29
C ALA A 95 -24.56 15.50 -5.21
N PHE A 96 -23.27 15.66 -4.89
CA PHE A 96 -22.60 16.96 -4.87
C PHE A 96 -22.56 17.60 -6.26
N ASP A 97 -22.15 16.85 -7.29
CA ASP A 97 -22.08 17.33 -8.67
C ASP A 97 -23.48 17.69 -9.22
N GLU A 98 -24.50 16.90 -8.90
CA GLU A 98 -25.91 17.17 -9.26
C GLU A 98 -26.43 18.44 -8.57
N THR A 99 -26.14 18.60 -7.27
CA THR A 99 -26.58 19.79 -6.52
C THR A 99 -25.95 21.06 -7.08
N ILE A 100 -24.68 21.02 -7.50
CA ILE A 100 -24.02 22.15 -8.17
C ILE A 100 -24.71 22.51 -9.48
N ALA A 101 -25.11 21.52 -10.29
CA ALA A 101 -25.73 21.74 -11.59
C ALA A 101 -27.12 22.39 -11.48
N GLU A 102 -27.86 22.10 -10.41
CA GLU A 102 -29.21 22.63 -10.18
C GLU A 102 -29.23 23.91 -9.33
N LEU A 103 -28.09 24.28 -8.72
CA LEU A 103 -27.97 25.34 -7.72
C LEU A 103 -28.53 26.69 -8.20
N ASP A 104 -28.31 27.05 -9.46
CA ASP A 104 -28.75 28.31 -10.06
C ASP A 104 -30.27 28.39 -10.31
N THR A 105 -30.98 27.27 -10.16
CA THR A 105 -32.44 27.17 -10.39
C THR A 105 -33.26 27.18 -9.09
N LEU A 106 -32.59 27.17 -7.94
CA LEU A 106 -33.22 27.04 -6.63
C LEU A 106 -33.78 28.37 -6.12
N SER A 107 -34.82 28.27 -5.28
CA SER A 107 -35.32 29.42 -4.52
C SER A 107 -34.33 29.84 -3.43
N GLU A 108 -34.33 31.13 -3.05
CA GLU A 108 -33.46 31.70 -1.99
C GLU A 108 -33.53 30.96 -0.65
N GLU A 109 -34.69 30.38 -0.31
CA GLU A 109 -34.88 29.60 0.92
C GLU A 109 -34.20 28.23 0.80
N SER A 110 -34.35 27.54 -0.35
CA SER A 110 -33.72 26.25 -0.63
C SER A 110 -32.21 26.33 -0.90
N TYR A 111 -31.72 27.50 -1.34
CA TYR A 111 -30.30 27.72 -1.63
C TYR A 111 -29.44 27.58 -0.37
N LYS A 112 -29.90 28.14 0.77
CA LYS A 112 -29.16 28.07 2.03
C LYS A 112 -29.01 26.64 2.55
N ASP A 113 -30.08 25.85 2.52
CA ASP A 113 -30.05 24.46 2.94
C ASP A 113 -29.18 23.61 1.99
N SER A 114 -29.30 23.84 0.68
CA SER A 114 -28.48 23.16 -0.33
C SER A 114 -26.98 23.46 -0.15
N MET A 115 -26.63 24.70 0.19
CA MET A 115 -25.25 25.09 0.53
C MET A 115 -24.71 24.36 1.77
N ILE A 116 -25.52 24.20 2.82
CA ILE A 116 -25.12 23.45 4.02
C ILE A 116 -24.93 21.96 3.69
N ILE A 117 -25.84 21.37 2.93
CA ILE A 117 -25.76 19.96 2.53
C ILE A 117 -24.53 19.71 1.66
N MET A 118 -24.27 20.56 0.65
CA MET A 118 -23.07 20.48 -0.18
C MET A 118 -21.79 20.59 0.63
N GLN A 119 -21.77 21.49 1.62
CA GLN A 119 -20.63 21.67 2.53
C GLN A 119 -20.37 20.39 3.33
N LEU A 120 -21.40 19.78 3.91
CA LEU A 120 -21.29 18.52 4.65
C LEU A 120 -20.82 17.37 3.75
N LEU A 121 -21.35 17.26 2.52
CA LEU A 121 -20.91 16.24 1.55
C LEU A 121 -19.44 16.42 1.17
N ARG A 122 -18.99 17.67 0.96
CA ARG A 122 -17.58 17.97 0.67
C ARG A 122 -16.65 17.57 1.81
N ASP A 123 -17.03 17.89 3.04
CA ASP A 123 -16.22 17.58 4.21
C ASP A 123 -16.14 16.06 4.44
N ASN A 124 -17.26 15.34 4.30
CA ASN A 124 -17.28 13.88 4.36
C ASN A 124 -16.43 13.23 3.24
N LEU A 125 -16.52 13.73 2.01
CA LEU A 125 -15.71 13.23 0.90
C LEU A 125 -14.21 13.44 1.13
N THR A 126 -13.83 14.59 1.70
CA THR A 126 -12.43 14.88 2.04
C THR A 126 -11.91 13.88 3.07
N LEU A 127 -12.70 13.61 4.12
CA LEU A 127 -12.35 12.64 5.15
C LEU A 127 -12.18 11.22 4.59
N TRP A 128 -13.15 10.75 3.79
CA TRP A 128 -13.09 9.39 3.24
C TRP A 128 -11.98 9.19 2.20
N THR A 129 -11.58 10.26 1.51
CA THR A 129 -10.48 10.19 0.54
C THR A 129 -9.10 10.35 1.19
N SER A 130 -8.99 11.04 2.34
CA SER A 130 -7.72 11.17 3.06
C SER A 130 -7.25 9.88 3.71
N ASP A 131 -8.16 9.04 4.22
CA ASP A 131 -7.78 7.77 4.87
C ASP A 131 -7.20 6.75 3.88
N THR A 132 -7.49 6.89 2.59
CA THR A 132 -6.92 6.04 1.53
C THR A 132 -5.52 6.46 1.07
N GLN A 133 -5.01 7.60 1.53
CA GLN A 133 -3.74 8.19 1.07
C GLN A 133 -2.59 8.12 2.10
N GLY A 134 -2.83 7.53 3.27
CA GLY A 134 -1.95 7.63 4.45
C GLY A 134 -0.66 6.79 4.45
N ASP A 135 -0.49 5.77 3.59
CA ASP A 135 0.60 4.79 3.78
C ASP A 135 1.59 4.62 2.60
N GLU A 136 1.48 5.41 1.53
CA GLU A 136 2.52 5.41 0.47
C GLU A 136 3.78 6.22 0.84
N ALA A 137 3.82 6.88 2.01
CA ALA A 137 4.89 7.80 2.39
C ALA A 137 6.01 7.21 3.28
N GLU A 138 5.90 5.98 3.79
CA GLU A 138 6.86 5.41 4.75
C GLU A 138 7.80 4.35 4.13
N ALA A 139 8.20 4.53 2.88
CA ALA A 139 9.22 3.69 2.22
C ALA A 139 10.43 4.51 1.71
N GLY A 140 10.59 5.75 2.15
CA GLY A 140 11.49 6.68 1.49
C GLY A 140 12.20 7.71 2.35
N GLU A 141 12.48 7.47 3.63
CA GLU A 141 13.36 8.38 4.38
C GLU A 141 14.28 7.62 5.37
N GLY A 142 15.53 7.49 4.97
CA GLY A 142 16.62 6.91 5.75
C GLY A 142 17.98 7.10 5.06
N GLY A 143 18.13 8.22 4.36
CA GLY A 143 19.41 8.72 3.87
C GLY A 143 19.91 9.84 4.76
N GLU A 144 21.24 9.94 4.88
CA GLU A 144 22.01 11.07 5.42
C GLU A 144 22.29 11.07 6.94
N ASN A 145 23.31 10.30 7.34
CA ASN A 145 24.62 10.85 7.77
C ASN A 145 25.65 9.76 8.10
#